data_AF-A0A4Q2V2H8-F1
#
_entry.id   AF-A0A4Q2V2H8-F1
#
_cell.length_a   1.000
_cell.length_b   1.000
_cell.length_c   1.000
_cell.angle_alpha   90.00
_cell.angle_beta   90.00
_cell.angle_gamma   90.00
#
_symmetry.space_group_name_H-M   'P 1'
#
loop_
_entity.id
_entity.type
_entity.pdbx_description
1 polymer ?
#
loop_
_entity_poly.entity_id
_entity_poly.type
_entity_poly.pdbx_seq_one_letter_code
_entity_poly.pdbx_strand_id
1 'polypeptide(L)' 'LHWYTGEGMDEMEFTEAESNMNDLVSEYQQYQDAVIDDDVYSGEEYDEEEVPAKVDA' A
#
# COMPACT_ATOMS: atom_id res chain seq x y z
N LEU A 1 -1.13 20.22 17.17
CA LEU A 1 -2.46 20.87 17.22
C LEU A 1 -2.35 22.37 17.48
N HIS A 2 -1.87 22.82 18.65
CA HIS A 2 -1.83 24.26 19.01
C HIS A 2 -1.15 25.21 18.00
N TRP A 3 -0.09 24.80 17.30
CA TRP A 3 0.53 25.64 16.26
C TRP A 3 -0.31 25.80 14.99
N TYR A 4 -1.13 24.81 14.64
CA TYR A 4 -1.98 24.87 13.45
C TYR A 4 -3.35 25.50 13.78
N THR A 5 -3.90 25.22 14.97
CA THR A 5 -5.10 25.92 15.45
C THR A 5 -4.80 27.37 15.86
N GLY A 6 -3.56 27.68 16.23
CA GLY A 6 -3.08 29.04 16.50
C GLY A 6 -2.94 29.93 15.26
N GLU A 7 -2.79 29.33 14.08
CA GLU A 7 -2.75 30.01 12.77
C GLU A 7 -4.12 30.05 12.08
N GLY A 8 -5.18 29.59 12.76
CA GLY A 8 -6.57 29.70 12.30
C GLY A 8 -7.13 28.46 11.59
N MET A 9 -6.41 27.34 11.59
CA MET A 9 -6.90 26.06 11.05
C MET A 9 -7.89 25.41 12.04
N ASP A 10 -9.05 24.96 11.57
CA ASP A 10 -10.07 24.34 12.43
C ASP A 10 -9.67 22.89 12.76
N GLU A 11 -10.04 22.41 13.94
CA GLU A 11 -9.86 21.02 14.35
C GLU A 11 -10.63 20.06 13.42
N MET A 12 -11.73 20.52 12.82
CA MET A 12 -12.47 19.73 11.81
C MET A 12 -11.67 19.54 10.51
N GLU A 13 -10.84 20.52 10.11
CA GLU A 13 -10.00 20.40 8.90
C GLU A 13 -8.94 19.30 9.05
N PHE A 14 -8.52 18.99 10.28
CA PHE A 14 -7.65 17.82 10.52
C PHE A 14 -8.36 16.51 10.23
N THR A 15 -9.63 16.39 10.61
CA THR A 15 -10.43 15.17 10.36
C THR A 15 -10.71 15.01 8.86
N GLU A 16 -10.95 16.12 8.15
CA GLU A 16 -11.12 16.10 6.69
C GLU A 16 -9.82 15.75 5.96
N ALA A 17 -8.70 16.32 6.37
CA ALA A 17 -7.39 16.00 5.79
C ALA A 17 -6.98 14.54 6.06
N GLU A 18 -7.30 14.01 7.24
CA GLU A 18 -7.10 12.59 7.57
C GLU A 18 -7.97 11.69 6.68
N SER A 19 -9.26 12.02 6.50
CA SER A 19 -10.14 11.29 5.58
C SER A 19 -9.59 11.27 4.16
N ASN A 20 -9.20 12.44 3.64
CA ASN A 20 -8.63 12.55 2.29
C ASN A 20 -7.35 11.70 2.11
N MET A 21 -6.50 11.63 3.15
CA MET A 21 -5.31 10.79 3.12
C MET A 21 -5.66 9.30 3.15
N ASN A 22 -6.64 8.91 3.95
CA ASN A 22 -7.10 7.52 4.05
C ASN A 22 -7.77 7.05 2.74
N ASP A 23 -8.54 7.92 2.08
CA ASP A 23 -9.14 7.65 0.78
C ASP A 23 -8.04 7.38 -0.27
N LEU A 24 -7.02 8.24 -0.32
CA LEU A 24 -5.88 8.06 -1.23
C LEU A 24 -5.12 6.74 -0.98
N VAL A 25 -4.84 6.41 0.28
CA VAL A 25 -4.17 5.14 0.64
C VAL A 25 -5.03 3.95 0.23
N SER A 26 -6.34 4.04 0.42
CA SER A 26 -7.28 2.97 0.05
C SER A 26 -7.35 2.78 -1.47
N GLU A 27 -7.31 3.85 -2.25
CA GLU A 27 -7.23 3.78 -3.72
C GLU A 27 -5.97 3.02 -4.17
N TYR A 28 -4.80 3.37 -3.62
CA TYR A 28 -3.55 2.67 -3.95
C TYR A 28 -3.59 1.20 -3.55
N GLN A 29 -4.14 0.87 -2.38
CA GLN A 29 -4.26 -0.51 -1.95
C GLN A 29 -5.18 -1.29 -2.89
N GLN A 30 -6.29 -0.70 -3.33
CA GLN A 30 -7.19 -1.33 -4.27
C GLN A 30 -6.52 -1.62 -5.63
N TYR A 31 -5.69 -0.71 -6.15
CA TYR A 31 -4.92 -0.98 -7.37
C TYR A 31 -3.88 -2.08 -7.18
N GLN A 32 -3.18 -2.08 -6.04
CA GLN A 32 -2.22 -3.13 -5.71
C GLN A 32 -2.93 -4.49 -5.64
N ASP A 33 -4.04 -4.56 -4.91
CA ASP A 33 -4.81 -5.79 -4.72
C ASP A 33 -5.44 -6.25 -6.04
N ALA A 34 -5.87 -5.34 -6.91
CA ALA A 34 -6.41 -5.68 -8.23
C ALA A 34 -5.33 -6.21 -9.19
N VAL A 35 -4.10 -5.68 -9.12
CA VAL A 35 -2.96 -6.22 -9.88
C VAL A 35 -2.57 -7.60 -9.34
N ILE A 36 -2.52 -7.77 -8.03
CA ILE A 36 -2.21 -9.06 -7.40
C ILE A 36 -3.31 -10.09 -7.68
N ASP A 37 -4.59 -9.71 -7.63
CA ASP A 37 -5.70 -10.62 -7.96
C ASP A 37 -5.64 -11.05 -9.44
N ASP A 38 -5.33 -10.13 -10.36
CA ASP A 38 -5.12 -10.45 -11.78
C ASP A 38 -3.89 -11.35 -11.99
N ASP A 39 -2.75 -11.05 -11.34
CA ASP A 39 -1.52 -11.85 -11.42
C ASP A 39 -1.73 -13.26 -10.81
N VAL A 40 -2.40 -13.36 -9.66
CA VAL A 40 -2.71 -14.63 -8.96
C VAL A 40 -3.73 -15.47 -9.73
N TYR A 41 -4.72 -14.84 -10.40
CA TYR A 41 -5.64 -15.55 -11.29
C TYR A 41 -5.02 -15.89 -12.65
N SER A 42 -3.96 -15.19 -13.11
CA SER A 42 -3.28 -15.46 -14.38
C SER A 42 -2.40 -16.73 -14.36
N GLY A 43 -2.17 -17.33 -13.20
CA GLY A 43 -1.58 -18.67 -13.11
C GLY A 43 -0.10 -18.76 -13.49
N GLU A 44 0.69 -17.71 -13.29
CA GLU A 44 2.14 -17.85 -13.24
C GLU A 44 2.56 -18.23 -11.81
N GLU A 45 2.48 -19.54 -11.55
CA GLU A 45 3.19 -20.21 -10.48
C GLU A 45 4.69 -19.87 -10.64
N TYR A 46 5.18 -18.89 -9.88
CA TYR A 46 6.61 -18.67 -9.75
C TYR A 46 7.19 -19.90 -9.06
N ASP A 47 7.70 -20.82 -9.88
CA ASP A 47 8.41 -22.03 -9.49
C ASP A 47 9.70 -21.61 -8.78
N GLU A 48 9.61 -21.43 -7.46
CA GLU A 48 10.70 -21.04 -6.57
C GLU A 48 11.55 -22.27 -6.22
N GLU A 49 12.07 -23.00 -7.22
CA GLU A 49 13.05 -24.07 -7.01
C GLU A 49 14.16 -24.09 -8.08
N GLU A 50 15.22 -23.30 -7.87
CA GLU A 50 16.58 -23.81 -8.02
C GLU A 50 17.48 -23.20 -6.94
N VAL A 51 17.49 -23.84 -5.77
CA VAL A 51 18.65 -23.76 -4.87
C VAL A 51 19.84 -24.35 -5.63
N PRO A 52 20.89 -23.58 -5.95
CA PRO A 52 22.02 -24.11 -6.69
C PRO A 52 22.65 -25.23 -5.86
N ALA A 53 22.62 -26.44 -6.44
CA ALA A 53 23.22 -27.61 -5.83
C ALA A 53 24.66 -27.28 -5.44
N LYS A 54 24.99 -27.48 -4.16
CA LYS A 54 26.37 -27.43 -3.69
C LYS A 54 27.19 -28.35 -4.58
N VAL A 55 28.13 -27.76 -5.32
CA VAL A 55 29.11 -28.51 -6.10
C VAL A 55 30.11 -29.08 -5.11
N ASP A 56 29.88 -30.31 -4.68
CA ASP A 56 30.92 -31.13 -4.02
C ASP A 56 31.81 -31.74 -5.11
N ALA A 57 33.00 -31.16 -5.33
CA ALA A 57 34.21 -31.81 -5.84
C ALA A 57 35.45 -30.91 -5.68
#